data_AF-R5TRX0-F1
#
_entry.id   AF-R5TRX0-F1
#
_cell.length_a   1.000
_cell.length_b   1.000
_cell.length_c   1.000
_cell.angle_alpha   90.00
_cell.angle_beta   90.00
_cell.angle_gamma   90.00
#
_symmetry.space_group_name_H-M   'P 1'
#
loop_
_entity.id
_entity.type
_entity.pdbx_description
1 polymer ?
#
loop_
_entity_poly.entity_id
_entity_poly.type
_entity_poly.pdbx_seq_one_letter_code
_entity_poly.pdbx_strand_id
1 'polypeptide(L)'
;MGSLDIPKIGVELPIYHGTSEEVLSKGIGHLQGSSLPVGGESTHSILTGHRGLPQSKLLTRLDEMEKGDYFFFHVLNETLAYQVTEIQVVKPEEVSILKIQEGQDLASIITCTPYGLNTHRLIVTGKRVPYEAKKANSMGEELPSARELVFTLLPFAFLLLFLLYIWRERRRTINEAKYDDKI
;
A
#
# COMPACT_ATOMS: atom_id res chain seq x y z
N MET A 1 -2.84 -9.29 18.24
CA MET A 1 -2.45 -10.43 17.39
C MET A 1 -1.18 -10.05 16.66
N GLY A 2 -1.31 -9.39 15.51
CA GLY A 2 -0.21 -8.92 14.69
C GLY A 2 -0.65 -7.71 13.89
N SER A 3 0.03 -7.42 12.79
CA SER A 3 -0.40 -6.45 11.78
C SER A 3 -0.41 -7.05 10.38
N LEU A 4 -1.23 -6.46 9.52
CA LEU A 4 -1.26 -6.67 8.07
C LEU A 4 -0.50 -5.52 7.42
N ASP A 5 0.46 -5.86 6.57
CA ASP A 5 1.19 -4.93 5.72
C ASP A 5 0.96 -5.27 4.23
N ILE A 6 0.63 -4.25 3.43
CA ILE A 6 0.47 -4.33 1.97
C ILE A 6 1.21 -3.13 1.34
N PRO A 7 2.51 -3.27 1.03
CA PRO A 7 3.33 -2.15 0.60
C PRO A 7 2.81 -1.43 -0.64
N LYS A 8 2.33 -2.18 -1.65
CA LYS A 8 1.84 -1.64 -2.93
C LYS A 8 0.76 -0.55 -2.76
N ILE A 9 -0.04 -0.66 -1.71
CA ILE A 9 -1.14 0.28 -1.44
C ILE A 9 -0.95 1.09 -0.16
N GLY A 10 0.22 0.97 0.48
CA GLY A 10 0.58 1.69 1.70
C GLY A 10 -0.32 1.37 2.90
N VAL A 11 -0.71 0.10 3.05
CA VAL A 11 -1.55 -0.35 4.16
C VAL A 11 -0.66 -0.99 5.22
N GLU A 12 -0.69 -0.45 6.44
CA GLU A 12 -0.15 -1.10 7.63
C GLU A 12 -1.19 -0.97 8.76
N LEU A 13 -1.86 -2.07 9.10
CA LEU A 13 -3.01 -2.05 10.02
C LEU A 13 -2.93 -3.16 11.07
N PRO A 14 -3.33 -2.88 12.33
CA PRO A 14 -3.40 -3.90 13.37
C PRO A 14 -4.47 -4.94 13.07
N ILE A 15 -4.16 -6.20 13.40
CA ILE A 15 -5.08 -7.34 13.35
C ILE A 15 -5.63 -7.62 14.76
N TYR A 16 -6.95 -7.64 14.86
CA TYR A 16 -7.71 -8.00 16.06
C TYR A 16 -8.51 -9.28 15.83
N HIS A 17 -8.89 -9.94 16.92
CA HIS A 17 -9.70 -11.16 16.82
C HIS A 17 -11.18 -10.80 16.73
N GLY A 18 -11.89 -11.47 15.82
CA GLY A 18 -13.32 -11.26 15.57
C GLY A 18 -13.59 -10.18 14.52
N THR A 19 -14.87 -10.00 14.22
CA THR A 19 -15.33 -9.14 13.12
C THR A 19 -16.51 -8.27 13.56
N SER A 20 -16.54 -7.87 14.84
CA SER A 20 -17.54 -6.93 15.34
C SER A 20 -17.27 -5.52 14.79
N GLU A 21 -18.29 -4.67 14.77
CA GLU A 21 -18.14 -3.29 14.31
C GLU A 21 -17.10 -2.50 15.11
N GLU A 22 -16.99 -2.79 16.42
CA GLU A 22 -15.95 -2.20 17.27
C GLU A 22 -14.53 -2.58 16.80
N VAL A 23 -14.35 -3.81 16.31
CA VAL A 23 -13.07 -4.26 15.75
C VAL A 23 -12.81 -3.64 14.39
N LEU A 24 -13.80 -3.71 13.48
CA LEU A 24 -13.63 -3.28 12.08
C LEU A 24 -13.51 -1.76 11.94
N SER A 25 -13.98 -0.99 12.93
CA SER A 25 -13.75 0.46 13.01
C SER A 25 -12.32 0.83 13.43
N LYS A 26 -11.57 -0.09 14.04
CA LYS A 26 -10.21 0.14 14.55
C LYS A 26 -9.11 -0.43 13.65
N GLY A 27 -9.41 -1.41 12.80
CA GLY A 27 -8.42 -2.05 11.94
C GLY A 27 -8.95 -3.29 11.23
N ILE A 28 -8.11 -4.33 11.18
CA ILE A 28 -8.42 -5.58 10.50
C ILE A 28 -8.97 -6.59 11.51
N GLY A 29 -10.10 -7.19 11.19
CA GLY A 29 -10.69 -8.29 11.95
C GLY A 29 -10.31 -9.65 11.40
N HIS A 30 -9.89 -10.56 12.26
CA HIS A 30 -9.73 -11.97 11.92
C HIS A 30 -11.08 -12.71 12.04
N LEU A 31 -11.48 -13.40 10.98
CA LEU A 31 -12.73 -14.14 10.93
C LEU A 31 -12.68 -15.36 11.85
N GLN A 32 -13.57 -15.38 12.84
CA GLN A 32 -13.69 -16.50 13.76
C GLN A 32 -14.07 -17.79 13.01
N GLY A 33 -13.38 -18.90 13.33
CA GLY A 33 -13.54 -20.18 12.64
C GLY A 33 -12.59 -20.38 11.46
N SER A 34 -11.85 -19.35 11.04
CA SER A 34 -10.70 -19.49 10.14
C SER A 34 -9.42 -19.82 10.91
N SER A 35 -8.36 -20.22 10.21
CA SER A 35 -7.05 -20.44 10.84
C SER A 35 -6.49 -19.14 11.37
N LEU A 36 -5.79 -19.18 12.52
CA LEU A 36 -5.07 -18.01 13.00
C LEU A 36 -3.97 -17.58 12.00
N PRO A 37 -3.62 -16.28 11.91
CA PRO A 37 -2.64 -15.75 10.96
C PRO A 37 -1.19 -16.06 11.36
N VAL A 38 -0.91 -17.30 11.76
CA VAL A 38 0.41 -17.81 12.14
C VAL A 38 1.02 -18.72 11.07
N GLY A 39 0.26 -19.00 10.01
CA GLY A 39 0.64 -19.91 8.91
C GLY A 39 0.65 -21.37 9.33
N GLY A 40 1.20 -22.21 8.45
CA GLY A 40 1.29 -23.66 8.61
C GLY A 40 0.58 -24.42 7.50
N GLU A 41 0.96 -25.68 7.33
CA GLU A 41 0.35 -26.54 6.31
C GLU A 41 -1.14 -26.77 6.60
N SER A 42 -1.95 -26.80 5.54
CA SER A 42 -3.40 -26.95 5.62
C SER A 42 -4.05 -25.87 6.50
N THR A 43 -3.65 -24.61 6.30
CA THR A 43 -4.22 -23.44 6.97
C THR A 43 -4.79 -22.44 5.97
N HIS A 44 -5.85 -21.75 6.38
CA HIS A 44 -6.42 -20.63 5.62
C HIS A 44 -6.88 -19.55 6.60
N SER A 45 -6.06 -18.51 6.77
CA SER A 45 -6.39 -17.36 7.61
C SER A 45 -7.22 -16.36 6.83
N ILE A 46 -8.32 -15.88 7.43
CA ILE A 46 -9.22 -14.94 6.77
C ILE A 46 -9.26 -13.65 7.57
N LEU A 47 -8.86 -12.57 6.92
CA LEU A 47 -8.85 -11.23 7.46
C LEU A 47 -9.87 -10.37 6.71
N THR A 48 -10.58 -9.52 7.43
CA THR A 48 -11.58 -8.62 6.86
C THR A 48 -11.45 -7.21 7.41
N GLY A 49 -11.82 -6.22 6.61
CA GLY A 49 -11.82 -4.83 6.99
C GLY A 49 -12.80 -4.03 6.15
N HIS A 50 -13.22 -2.88 6.68
CA HIS A 50 -14.12 -1.99 5.95
C HIS A 50 -13.45 -1.40 4.70
N ARG A 51 -14.29 -1.09 3.71
CA ARG A 51 -13.90 -0.33 2.52
C ARG A 51 -14.50 1.07 2.62
N GLY A 52 -13.66 2.09 2.81
CA GLY A 52 -14.08 3.49 2.79
C GLY A 52 -14.84 3.95 4.04
N LEU A 53 -14.19 3.92 5.22
CA LEU A 53 -14.74 4.63 6.38
C LEU A 53 -14.44 6.13 6.28
N PRO A 54 -15.34 7.01 6.77
CA PRO A 54 -15.08 8.45 6.81
C PRO A 54 -13.79 8.82 7.56
N GLN A 55 -13.43 8.05 8.59
CA GLN A 55 -12.28 8.32 9.46
C GLN A 55 -10.98 7.62 9.01
N SER A 56 -11.04 6.62 8.13
CA SER A 56 -9.85 5.86 7.70
C SER A 56 -10.03 5.19 6.34
N LYS A 57 -8.96 5.20 5.53
CA LYS A 57 -8.96 4.54 4.22
C LYS A 57 -9.04 3.01 4.34
N LEU A 58 -8.54 2.40 5.41
CA LEU A 58 -8.52 0.94 5.61
C LEU A 58 -8.22 0.16 4.32
N LEU A 59 -9.11 -0.74 3.88
CA LEU A 59 -8.96 -1.56 2.68
C LEU A 59 -9.54 -0.90 1.41
N THR A 60 -9.69 0.43 1.39
CA THR A 60 -10.26 1.18 0.23
C THR A 60 -9.60 0.80 -1.09
N ARG A 61 -8.27 0.67 -1.09
CA ARG A 61 -7.42 0.42 -2.27
C ARG A 61 -7.13 -1.07 -2.52
N LEU A 62 -7.80 -1.99 -1.83
CA LEU A 62 -7.54 -3.43 -1.99
C LEU A 62 -7.79 -3.92 -3.43
N ASP A 63 -8.61 -3.20 -4.20
CA ASP A 63 -8.86 -3.44 -5.63
C ASP A 63 -7.71 -3.09 -6.56
N GLU A 64 -6.66 -2.43 -6.08
CA GLU A 64 -5.44 -2.15 -6.83
C GLU A 64 -4.42 -3.31 -6.77
N MET A 65 -4.74 -4.36 -5.98
CA MET A 65 -3.94 -5.58 -5.92
C MET A 65 -4.10 -6.40 -7.20
N GLU A 66 -3.03 -7.08 -7.59
CA GLU A 66 -2.91 -7.92 -8.77
C GLU A 66 -2.24 -9.25 -8.41
N LYS A 67 -2.41 -10.26 -9.26
CA LYS A 67 -1.70 -11.53 -9.09
C LYS A 67 -0.19 -11.30 -9.15
N GLY A 68 0.53 -11.89 -8.21
CA GLY A 68 1.98 -11.73 -8.07
C GLY A 68 2.42 -10.68 -7.06
N ASP A 69 1.52 -9.79 -6.63
CA ASP A 69 1.78 -8.84 -5.55
C ASP A 69 1.96 -9.56 -4.21
N TYR A 70 2.48 -8.84 -3.22
CA TYR A 70 2.76 -9.37 -1.89
C TYR A 70 1.99 -8.62 -0.80
N PHE A 71 1.64 -9.37 0.23
CA PHE A 71 1.24 -8.84 1.52
C PHE A 71 1.87 -9.67 2.64
N PHE A 72 1.94 -9.08 3.83
CA PHE A 72 2.69 -9.63 4.96
C PHE A 72 1.83 -9.63 6.22
N PHE A 73 1.97 -10.69 7.01
CA PHE A 73 1.50 -10.70 8.39
C PHE A 73 2.71 -10.61 9.32
N HIS A 74 2.71 -9.61 10.19
CA HIS A 74 3.70 -9.50 11.26
C HIS A 74 3.07 -10.05 12.54
N VAL A 75 3.55 -11.19 13.02
CA VAL A 75 3.04 -11.81 14.24
C VAL A 75 4.20 -12.11 15.18
N LEU A 76 4.17 -11.50 16.36
CA LEU A 76 5.30 -11.52 17.30
C LEU A 76 6.58 -11.04 16.61
N ASN A 77 7.59 -11.91 16.49
CA ASN A 77 8.87 -11.61 15.83
C ASN A 77 8.98 -12.21 14.43
N GLU A 78 7.89 -12.73 13.87
CA GLU A 78 7.87 -13.35 12.55
C GLU A 78 7.16 -12.49 11.52
N THR A 79 7.66 -12.54 10.29
CA THR A 79 7.02 -11.95 9.11
C THR A 79 6.66 -13.06 8.15
N LEU A 80 5.36 -13.25 7.93
CA LEU A 80 4.80 -14.27 7.05
C LEU A 80 4.48 -13.60 5.72
N ALA A 81 5.18 -13.98 4.66
CA ALA A 81 4.98 -13.44 3.33
C ALA A 81 3.98 -14.26 2.51
N TYR A 82 3.04 -13.58 1.88
CA TYR A 82 2.06 -14.21 0.99
C TYR A 82 2.13 -13.52 -0.36
N GLN A 83 2.17 -14.31 -1.43
CA GLN A 83 2.06 -13.82 -2.81
C GLN A 83 0.64 -14.03 -3.30
N VAL A 84 0.00 -12.99 -3.83
CA VAL A 84 -1.36 -13.03 -4.38
C VAL A 84 -1.40 -14.00 -5.56
N THR A 85 -2.27 -14.99 -5.47
CA THR A 85 -2.49 -16.00 -6.51
C THR A 85 -3.88 -15.90 -7.13
N GLU A 86 -4.85 -15.37 -6.38
CA GLU A 86 -6.24 -15.31 -6.77
C GLU A 86 -6.91 -14.03 -6.26
N ILE A 87 -7.77 -13.45 -7.10
CA ILE A 87 -8.60 -12.29 -6.78
C ILE A 87 -10.00 -12.57 -7.32
N GLN A 88 -11.01 -12.45 -6.47
CA GLN A 88 -12.39 -12.78 -6.81
C GLN A 88 -13.37 -11.73 -6.28
N VAL A 89 -14.47 -11.55 -7.00
CA VAL A 89 -15.64 -10.78 -6.54
C VAL A 89 -16.82 -11.72 -6.45
N VAL A 90 -17.36 -11.90 -5.24
CA VAL A 90 -18.41 -12.88 -4.95
C VAL A 90 -19.55 -12.25 -4.16
N LYS A 91 -20.69 -12.94 -4.08
CA LYS A 91 -21.75 -12.53 -3.17
C LYS A 91 -21.40 -12.83 -1.71
N PRO A 92 -21.94 -12.07 -0.74
CA PRO A 92 -21.63 -12.25 0.68
C PRO A 92 -21.88 -13.68 1.22
N GLU A 93 -22.80 -14.43 0.60
CA GLU A 93 -23.19 -15.77 1.04
C GLU A 93 -22.25 -16.89 0.52
N GLU A 94 -21.34 -16.57 -0.40
CA GLU A 94 -20.44 -17.54 -1.05
C GLU A 94 -19.21 -17.87 -0.20
N VAL A 95 -19.43 -18.52 0.94
CA VAL A 95 -18.37 -18.88 1.90
C VAL A 95 -17.53 -20.10 1.50
N SER A 96 -17.94 -20.86 0.49
CA SER A 96 -17.28 -22.11 0.09
C SER A 96 -15.85 -21.92 -0.42
N ILE A 97 -15.55 -20.74 -0.97
CA ILE A 97 -14.23 -20.33 -1.47
C ILE A 97 -13.20 -20.11 -0.34
N LEU A 98 -13.67 -19.97 0.90
CA LEU A 98 -12.85 -19.65 2.07
C LEU A 98 -12.38 -20.90 2.84
N LYS A 99 -12.58 -22.09 2.27
CA LYS A 99 -12.21 -23.35 2.90
C LYS A 99 -10.69 -23.55 2.93
N ILE A 100 -10.24 -24.31 3.92
CA ILE A 100 -8.88 -24.83 3.97
C ILE A 100 -8.66 -25.77 2.78
N GLN A 101 -7.51 -25.64 2.14
CA GLN A 101 -7.04 -26.55 1.10
C GLN A 101 -5.89 -27.39 1.66
N GLU A 102 -6.02 -28.71 1.55
CA GLU A 102 -5.03 -29.64 2.08
C GLU A 102 -3.64 -29.39 1.46
N GLY A 103 -2.61 -29.34 2.32
CA GLY A 103 -1.22 -29.06 1.93
C GLY A 103 -0.92 -27.60 1.61
N GLN A 104 -1.88 -26.67 1.72
CA GLN A 104 -1.67 -25.24 1.43
C GLN A 104 -1.62 -24.39 2.70
N ASP A 105 -0.78 -23.37 2.71
CA ASP A 105 -0.80 -22.25 3.67
C ASP A 105 -1.32 -21.01 2.92
N LEU A 106 -2.57 -20.66 3.18
CA LEU A 106 -3.30 -19.61 2.49
C LEU A 106 -3.70 -18.48 3.44
N ALA A 107 -3.81 -17.29 2.87
CA ALA A 107 -4.37 -16.15 3.56
C ALA A 107 -5.26 -15.35 2.60
N SER A 108 -6.45 -14.97 3.06
CA SER A 108 -7.37 -14.14 2.28
C SER A 108 -7.68 -12.83 3.01
N ILE A 109 -7.63 -11.74 2.27
CA ILE A 109 -8.04 -10.41 2.73
C ILE A 109 -9.35 -10.07 2.02
N ILE A 110 -10.38 -9.76 2.81
CA ILE A 110 -11.74 -9.55 2.35
C ILE A 110 -12.19 -8.12 2.64
N THR A 111 -12.85 -7.50 1.67
CA THR A 111 -13.54 -6.23 1.90
C THR A 111 -14.82 -6.13 1.07
N CYS A 112 -15.65 -5.13 1.35
CA CYS A 112 -16.88 -4.87 0.59
C CYS A 112 -16.57 -4.25 -0.78
N THR A 113 -17.36 -4.58 -1.81
CA THR A 113 -17.21 -4.00 -3.15
C THR A 113 -18.56 -4.02 -3.89
N PRO A 114 -18.82 -3.19 -4.92
CA PRO A 114 -18.09 -1.97 -5.31
C PRO A 114 -18.08 -0.90 -4.22
N TYR A 115 -17.15 0.06 -4.31
CA TYR A 115 -17.01 1.14 -3.34
C TYR A 115 -18.33 1.92 -3.17
N GLY A 116 -18.78 2.08 -1.93
CA GLY A 116 -20.02 2.79 -1.59
C GLY A 116 -21.31 1.99 -1.83
N LEU A 117 -21.27 0.87 -2.55
CA LEU A 117 -22.42 -0.01 -2.78
C LEU A 117 -22.40 -1.25 -1.88
N ASN A 118 -21.21 -1.83 -1.64
CA ASN A 118 -20.98 -2.92 -0.70
C ASN A 118 -21.84 -4.19 -0.92
N THR A 119 -22.33 -4.39 -2.15
CA THR A 119 -23.23 -5.50 -2.52
C THR A 119 -22.53 -6.85 -2.66
N HIS A 120 -21.21 -6.83 -2.86
CA HIS A 120 -20.35 -8.00 -3.06
C HIS A 120 -19.16 -7.94 -2.11
N ARG A 121 -18.33 -8.98 -2.16
CA ARG A 121 -17.04 -9.06 -1.46
C ARG A 121 -15.92 -9.19 -2.45
N LEU A 122 -14.91 -8.33 -2.31
CA LEU A 122 -13.62 -8.49 -2.96
C LEU A 122 -12.76 -9.34 -2.05
N ILE A 123 -12.17 -10.39 -2.61
CA ILE A 123 -11.32 -11.35 -1.91
C ILE A 123 -10.00 -11.41 -2.64
N VAL A 124 -8.92 -11.11 -1.92
CA VAL A 124 -7.54 -11.23 -2.40
C VAL A 124 -6.88 -12.36 -1.63
N THR A 125 -6.57 -13.45 -2.31
CA THR A 125 -6.00 -14.66 -1.71
C THR A 125 -4.53 -14.81 -2.10
N GLY A 126 -3.69 -14.92 -1.07
CA GLY A 126 -2.26 -15.18 -1.20
C GLY A 126 -1.89 -16.57 -0.73
N LYS A 127 -0.84 -17.12 -1.33
CA LYS A 127 -0.19 -18.36 -0.91
C LYS A 127 1.13 -18.03 -0.23
N ARG A 128 1.44 -18.75 0.85
CA ARG A 128 2.67 -18.59 1.61
C ARG A 128 3.90 -18.77 0.72
N VAL A 129 4.87 -17.88 0.90
CA VAL A 129 6.18 -17.92 0.25
C VAL A 129 7.28 -17.63 1.28
N PRO A 130 8.53 -18.03 1.03
CA PRO A 130 9.65 -17.61 1.87
C PRO A 130 9.77 -16.08 1.92
N TYR A 131 9.97 -15.53 3.12
CA TYR A 131 10.19 -14.10 3.28
C TYR A 131 11.63 -13.72 2.93
N GLU A 132 11.79 -12.83 1.95
CA GLU A 132 13.09 -12.24 1.59
C GLU A 132 13.06 -10.73 1.89
N ALA A 133 13.68 -10.31 2.99
CA ALA A 133 13.65 -8.92 3.47
C ALA A 133 14.10 -7.88 2.42
N LYS A 134 15.00 -8.24 1.50
CA LYS A 134 15.44 -7.35 0.41
C LYS A 134 14.33 -7.02 -0.59
N LYS A 135 13.44 -7.98 -0.90
CA LYS A 135 12.31 -7.74 -1.81
C LYS A 135 11.24 -6.88 -1.15
N ALA A 136 10.96 -7.12 0.12
CA ALA A 136 9.98 -6.34 0.89
C ALA A 136 10.35 -4.85 0.94
N ASN A 137 11.61 -4.54 1.26
CA ASN A 137 12.08 -3.15 1.34
C ASN A 137 12.04 -2.43 -0.03
N SER A 138 12.27 -3.14 -1.14
CA SER A 138 12.21 -2.54 -2.48
C SER A 138 10.79 -2.28 -2.99
N MET A 139 9.76 -2.87 -2.39
CA MET A 139 8.37 -2.70 -2.82
C MET A 139 7.69 -1.46 -2.24
N GLY A 140 8.27 -0.82 -1.22
CA GLY A 140 7.78 0.42 -0.61
C GLY A 140 8.53 1.69 -1.05
N GLU A 141 9.65 1.56 -1.76
CA GLU A 141 10.35 2.72 -2.34
C GLU A 141 9.74 3.07 -3.70
N GLU A 142 8.64 3.83 -3.68
CA GLU A 142 8.15 4.50 -4.87
C GLU A 142 9.20 5.53 -5.32
N LEU A 143 9.95 5.24 -6.38
CA LEU A 143 10.72 6.27 -7.06
C LEU A 143 9.74 7.39 -7.50
N PRO A 144 10.02 8.66 -7.19
CA PRO A 144 9.10 9.75 -7.49
C PRO A 144 8.78 9.77 -8.99
N SER A 145 7.50 9.88 -9.32
CA SER A 145 7.07 9.79 -10.72
C SER A 145 7.71 10.90 -11.56
N ALA A 146 7.86 10.69 -12.87
CA ALA A 146 8.41 11.72 -13.76
C ALA A 146 7.67 13.06 -13.64
N ARG A 147 6.36 13.05 -13.34
CA ARG A 147 5.57 14.26 -13.12
C ARG A 147 5.96 14.97 -11.83
N GLU A 148 6.16 14.22 -10.75
CA GLU A 148 6.59 14.78 -9.47
C GLU A 148 8.00 15.34 -9.56
N LEU A 149 8.91 14.65 -10.25
CA LEU A 149 10.24 15.17 -10.55
C LEU A 149 10.19 16.47 -11.36
N VAL A 150 9.31 16.56 -12.36
CA VAL A 150 9.13 17.79 -13.13
C VAL A 150 8.60 18.92 -12.24
N PHE A 151 7.52 18.70 -11.47
CA PHE A 151 6.94 19.74 -10.61
C PHE A 151 7.88 20.18 -9.48
N THR A 152 8.68 19.26 -8.95
CA THR A 152 9.68 19.57 -7.93
C THR A 152 10.86 20.35 -8.50
N LEU A 153 11.40 19.97 -9.66
CA LEU A 153 12.60 20.61 -10.25
C LEU A 153 12.30 21.93 -10.98
N LEU A 154 11.11 22.10 -11.56
CA LEU A 154 10.73 23.28 -12.33
C LEU A 154 10.88 24.62 -11.58
N PRO A 155 10.41 24.78 -10.32
CA PRO A 155 10.60 26.02 -9.58
C PRO A 155 12.08 26.31 -9.27
N PHE A 156 12.90 25.28 -8.99
CA PHE A 156 14.34 25.46 -8.77
C PHE A 156 15.07 25.87 -10.04
N ALA A 157 14.71 25.28 -11.19
CA ALA A 157 15.25 25.69 -12.48
C ALA A 157 14.88 27.14 -12.81
N PHE A 158 13.65 27.56 -12.53
CA PHE A 158 13.21 28.95 -12.75
C PHE A 158 13.93 29.94 -11.83
N LEU A 159 14.11 29.57 -10.56
CA LEU A 159 14.89 30.37 -9.61
C LEU A 159 16.35 30.51 -10.05
N LEU A 160 16.97 29.41 -10.52
CA LEU A 160 18.35 29.43 -11.02
C LEU A 160 18.48 30.36 -12.23
N LEU A 161 17.57 30.26 -13.20
CA LEU A 161 17.55 31.14 -14.37
C LEU A 161 17.35 32.60 -13.99
N PHE A 162 16.47 32.88 -13.03
CA PHE A 162 16.23 34.22 -12.51
C PHE A 162 17.47 34.81 -11.83
N LEU A 163 18.16 34.01 -11.00
CA LEU A 163 19.42 34.42 -10.38
C LEU A 163 20.53 34.66 -11.42
N LEU A 164 20.64 33.79 -12.43
CA LEU A 164 21.57 33.98 -13.54
C LEU A 164 21.27 35.25 -14.35
N TYR A 165 19.98 35.56 -14.56
CA TYR A 165 19.54 36.78 -15.21
C TYR A 165 19.96 38.02 -14.42
N ILE A 166 19.63 38.08 -13.12
CA ILE A 166 20.04 39.19 -12.24
C ILE A 166 21.55 39.36 -12.22
N TRP A 167 22.29 38.25 -12.13
CA TRP A 167 23.74 38.28 -12.09
C TRP A 167 24.35 38.79 -13.40
N ARG A 168 23.79 38.37 -14.55
CA ARG A 168 24.20 38.86 -15.87
C ARG A 168 23.92 40.35 -16.01
N GLU A 169 22.77 40.82 -15.56
CA GLU A 169 22.40 42.23 -15.61
C GLU A 169 23.29 43.09 -14.69
N ARG A 170 23.57 42.63 -13.47
CA ARG A 170 24.51 43.31 -12.56
C ARG A 170 25.93 43.38 -13.13
N ARG A 171 26.41 42.34 -13.82
CA ARG A 171 27.72 42.39 -14.49
C ARG A 171 27.74 43.39 -15.64
N ARG A 172 26.64 43.48 -16.39
CA ARG A 172 26.51 44.42 -17.50
C ARG A 172 26.59 45.86 -17.01
N THR A 173 25.81 46.21 -15.99
CA THR A 173 25.82 47.57 -15.42
C THR A 173 27.17 47.95 -14.80
N ILE A 174 27.85 47.02 -14.13
CA ILE A 174 29.21 47.26 -13.60
C ILE A 174 30.22 47.51 -14.74
N ASN A 175 30.13 46.78 -15.85
CA ASN A 175 31.04 46.95 -16.97
C ASN A 175 30.79 48.26 -17.73
N GLU A 176 29.53 48.69 -17.88
CA GLU A 176 29.15 49.97 -18.49
C GLU A 176 29.64 51.15 -17.62
N ALA A 177 29.43 51.10 -16.29
CA ALA A 177 29.93 52.13 -15.37
C ALA A 177 31.47 52.27 -15.39
N LYS A 178 32.21 51.17 -15.61
CA LYS A 178 33.67 51.17 -15.69
C LYS A 178 34.23 51.70 -17.03
N TYR A 179 33.39 51.76 -18.06
CA TYR A 179 33.73 52.32 -19.37
C TYR A 179 33.57 53.84 -19.38
N ASP A 180 32.50 54.34 -18.75
CA ASP A 180 32.24 55.78 -18.65
C ASP A 180 33.25 56.51 -17.74
N ASP A 181 33.78 55.85 -16.70
CA ASP A 181 34.81 56.40 -15.80
C ASP A 181 36.21 56.50 -16.46
N LYS A 182 36.36 56.07 -17.72
CA LYS A 182 37.61 56.11 -18.50
C LYS A 182 37.64 57.17 -19.61
N ILE A 183 36.56 57.95 -19.79
CA ILE A 183 36.46 59.06 -20.75
C ILE A 183 36.60 60.38 -19.98
#